data_AF-A0A6N3CTC5-F1
#
_entry.id   AF-A0A6N3CTC5-F1
#
_cell.length_a   1.000
_cell.length_b   1.000
_cell.length_c   1.000
_cell.angle_alpha   90.00
_cell.angle_beta   90.00
_cell.angle_gamma   90.00
#
_symmetry.space_group_name_H-M   'P 1'
#
loop_
_entity.id
_entity.type
_entity.pdbx_description
1 polymer ?
#
loop_
_entity_poly.entity_id
_entity_poly.type
_entity_poly.pdbx_seq_one_letter_code
_entity_poly.pdbx_strand_id
1 'polypeptide(L)'
;MIPITVILSKNGKIGLSNKQIIRALLVSLTVLSGTKGKKQVDEPWFNLLLHETKFLGEKGLVGRNSVMFALSLAYFSSGYSIETCEYNMFEFNNRLDQPLEEKEVIKIVRSAYSENYQGANREYITILCKAWVSSDLTSKDLFVRQGWFKFKKKRSERQRVHLSEWKKDLMAYISEKSDVYKPYLVTTKKEIRETLGIPERTLDKLLKVLKANQEIFFKIKSGRNGGIQLASFKSLLLSIIKVKKEEKESYIKALTNSFDLEHTFIQETLNKLAECPKTDTQLDLFSYDTG
;
A
#
# COMPACT_ATOMS: atom_id res chain seq x y z
N MET A 1 3.88 -8.75 -5.01
CA MET A 1 4.92 -9.77 -4.96
C MET A 1 4.41 -10.91 -5.83
N ILE A 2 4.75 -10.90 -7.12
CA ILE A 2 4.29 -11.93 -8.08
C ILE A 2 5.33 -13.05 -8.02
N PRO A 3 4.94 -14.32 -7.80
CA PRO A 3 5.90 -15.40 -7.71
C PRO A 3 6.41 -15.72 -9.13
N ILE A 4 7.73 -15.66 -9.32
CA ILE A 4 8.37 -16.22 -10.51
C ILE A 4 8.52 -17.71 -10.24
N THR A 5 7.79 -18.54 -10.97
CA THR A 5 7.97 -19.99 -10.96
C THR A 5 9.32 -20.33 -11.55
N VAL A 6 10.26 -20.76 -10.70
CA VAL A 6 11.58 -21.26 -11.11
C VAL A 6 11.44 -22.73 -11.48
N ILE A 7 11.62 -23.06 -12.76
CA ILE A 7 11.74 -24.45 -13.22
C ILE A 7 13.18 -24.89 -12.97
N LEU A 8 13.38 -25.77 -11.99
CA LEU A 8 14.68 -26.38 -11.68
C LEU A 8 14.97 -27.53 -12.67
N SER A 9 16.02 -27.38 -13.48
CA SER A 9 16.60 -28.50 -14.23
C SER A 9 17.49 -29.33 -13.30
N LYS A 10 17.30 -30.65 -13.33
CA LYS A 10 18.15 -31.65 -12.66
C LYS A 10 19.52 -31.67 -13.36
N ASN A 11 20.41 -30.77 -12.98
CA ASN A 11 21.88 -30.87 -13.00
C ASN A 11 22.45 -29.45 -12.77
N GLY A 12 23.01 -29.23 -11.58
CA GLY A 12 23.36 -27.93 -11.01
C GLY A 12 24.42 -27.10 -11.75
N LYS A 13 24.06 -26.51 -12.90
CA LYS A 13 24.72 -25.32 -13.45
C LYS A 13 23.66 -24.36 -13.97
N ILE A 14 23.60 -23.17 -13.35
CA ILE A 14 22.73 -22.07 -13.76
C ILE A 14 23.32 -21.47 -15.03
N GLY A 15 23.02 -22.06 -16.18
CA GLY A 15 23.42 -21.56 -17.49
C GLY A 15 22.48 -20.47 -17.97
N LEU A 16 22.48 -19.29 -17.33
CA LEU A 16 21.88 -18.12 -17.95
C LEU A 16 22.80 -17.69 -19.10
N SER A 17 22.28 -17.60 -20.33
CA SER A 17 23.10 -17.14 -21.46
C SER A 17 23.54 -15.70 -21.22
N ASN A 18 24.72 -15.30 -21.73
CA ASN A 18 25.17 -13.89 -21.65
C ASN A 18 24.09 -12.92 -22.16
N LYS A 19 23.26 -13.35 -23.13
CA LYS A 19 22.11 -12.58 -23.63
C LYS A 19 20.99 -12.42 -22.59
N GLN A 20 20.72 -13.45 -21.78
CA GLN A 20 19.75 -13.39 -20.68
C GLN A 20 20.28 -12.60 -19.48
N ILE A 21 21.57 -12.71 -19.17
CA ILE A 21 22.22 -11.91 -18.10
C ILE A 21 22.27 -10.44 -18.51
N ILE A 22 22.63 -10.12 -19.75
CA ILE A 22 22.61 -8.74 -20.29
C ILE A 22 21.18 -8.19 -20.34
N ARG A 23 20.18 -9.02 -20.70
CA ARG A 23 18.77 -8.61 -20.67
C ARG A 23 18.26 -8.40 -19.24
N ALA A 24 18.71 -9.21 -18.27
CA ALA A 24 18.38 -9.04 -16.85
C ALA A 24 19.08 -7.82 -16.23
N LEU A 25 20.32 -7.53 -16.61
CA LEU A 25 21.06 -6.32 -16.22
C LEU A 25 20.46 -5.06 -16.86
N LEU A 26 20.07 -5.11 -18.14
CA LEU A 26 19.36 -4.00 -18.80
C LEU A 26 18.00 -3.70 -18.16
N VAL A 27 17.31 -4.72 -17.64
CA VAL A 27 16.05 -4.57 -16.89
C VAL A 27 16.28 -3.99 -15.48
N SER A 28 17.50 -4.05 -14.94
CA SER A 28 17.84 -3.52 -13.61
C SER A 28 18.69 -2.25 -13.61
N LEU A 29 18.89 -1.58 -14.73
CA LEU A 29 19.36 -0.19 -14.71
C LEU A 29 18.17 0.72 -14.44
N THR A 30 18.29 1.60 -13.47
CA THR A 30 17.27 2.56 -13.06
C THR A 30 16.98 3.55 -14.18
N VAL A 31 16.22 3.13 -15.19
CA VAL A 31 15.66 4.06 -16.16
C VAL A 31 14.48 4.73 -15.49
N LEU A 32 14.72 5.94 -15.01
CA LEU A 32 13.64 6.82 -14.64
C LEU A 32 13.05 7.36 -15.94
N SER A 33 12.02 6.67 -16.44
CA SER A 33 10.93 7.36 -17.12
C SER A 33 10.58 8.57 -16.23
N GLY A 34 10.68 9.79 -16.76
CA GLY A 34 10.69 11.04 -15.99
C GLY A 34 9.79 10.94 -14.76
N THR A 35 10.39 10.84 -13.58
CA THR A 35 9.64 10.65 -12.33
C THR A 35 8.63 11.78 -12.22
N LYS A 36 7.34 11.45 -12.01
CA LYS A 36 6.22 12.40 -11.93
C LYS A 36 6.64 13.74 -11.32
N GLY A 37 6.86 14.74 -12.17
CA GLY A 37 7.06 16.13 -11.78
C GLY A 37 8.20 16.88 -12.48
N LYS A 38 9.27 16.22 -12.96
CA LYS A 38 10.37 16.89 -13.67
C LYS A 38 10.77 16.15 -14.93
N LYS A 39 10.79 16.85 -16.06
CA LYS A 39 11.17 16.30 -17.36
C LYS A 39 12.69 16.15 -17.43
N GLN A 40 13.20 15.20 -18.21
CA GLN A 40 14.66 15.06 -18.40
C GLN A 40 15.26 16.30 -19.08
N VAL A 41 14.49 16.98 -19.94
CA VAL A 41 14.92 18.27 -20.53
C VAL A 41 15.09 19.39 -19.50
N ASP A 42 14.47 19.27 -18.31
CA ASP A 42 14.61 20.25 -17.23
C ASP A 42 15.82 19.94 -16.32
N GLU A 43 16.54 18.84 -16.56
CA GLU A 43 17.72 18.50 -15.78
C GLU A 43 18.94 19.35 -16.20
N PRO A 44 19.80 19.78 -15.26
CA PRO A 44 20.93 20.67 -15.55
C PRO A 44 21.87 20.17 -16.67
N TRP A 45 22.15 18.86 -16.72
CA TRP A 45 23.02 18.26 -17.73
C TRP A 45 22.54 18.52 -19.16
N PHE A 46 21.23 18.62 -19.38
CA PHE A 46 20.65 18.81 -20.70
C PHE A 46 21.08 20.16 -21.28
N ASN A 47 20.97 21.21 -20.47
CA ASN A 47 21.41 22.55 -20.86
C ASN A 47 22.93 22.62 -21.03
N LEU A 48 23.70 21.93 -20.20
CA LEU A 48 25.16 21.91 -20.32
C LEU A 48 25.61 21.33 -21.67
N LEU A 49 25.02 20.21 -22.10
CA LEU A 49 25.36 19.60 -23.40
C LEU A 49 24.80 20.40 -24.60
N LEU A 50 23.67 21.06 -24.45
CA LEU A 50 23.03 21.80 -25.55
C LEU A 50 23.78 23.08 -25.97
N HIS A 51 24.56 23.67 -25.05
CA HIS A 51 25.35 24.88 -25.27
C HIS A 51 26.80 24.60 -25.68
N GLU A 52 27.24 23.34 -25.56
CA GLU A 52 28.59 22.95 -25.98
C GLU A 52 28.62 22.74 -27.51
N THR A 53 29.68 23.19 -28.18
CA THR A 53 29.80 23.10 -29.65
C THR A 53 30.98 22.24 -30.11
N LYS A 54 31.94 22.00 -29.22
CA LYS A 54 33.24 21.38 -29.53
C LYS A 54 33.24 19.86 -29.35
N PHE A 55 32.33 19.18 -30.03
CA PHE A 55 32.29 17.72 -30.00
C PHE A 55 33.12 17.13 -31.14
N LEU A 56 34.09 16.26 -30.81
CA LEU A 56 34.86 15.48 -31.79
C LEU A 56 34.31 14.05 -31.88
N GLY A 57 34.26 13.51 -33.10
CA GLY A 57 33.83 12.14 -33.37
C GLY A 57 35.00 11.28 -33.85
N GLU A 58 35.69 10.62 -32.94
CA GLU A 58 36.70 9.60 -33.29
C GLU A 58 36.25 8.20 -32.86
N LYS A 59 36.74 7.16 -33.53
CA LYS A 59 36.44 5.77 -33.18
C LYS A 59 36.88 5.49 -31.73
N GLY A 60 35.92 5.13 -30.88
CA GLY A 60 36.16 4.80 -29.47
C GLY A 60 35.90 5.95 -28.49
N LEU A 61 35.65 7.17 -28.99
CA LEU A 61 35.22 8.30 -28.16
C LEU A 61 33.71 8.48 -28.20
N VAL A 62 33.15 8.91 -27.07
CA VAL A 62 31.73 9.24 -26.95
C VAL A 62 31.51 10.62 -27.58
N GLY A 63 31.26 10.68 -28.90
CA GLY A 63 31.24 11.92 -29.67
C GLY A 63 29.85 12.53 -29.92
N ARG A 64 29.74 13.31 -31.01
CA ARG A 64 28.53 14.03 -31.46
C ARG A 64 27.27 13.16 -31.50
N ASN A 65 27.36 11.98 -32.12
CA ASN A 65 26.22 11.08 -32.30
C ASN A 65 25.64 10.64 -30.96
N SER A 66 26.51 10.38 -29.98
CA SER A 66 26.12 9.98 -28.63
C SER A 66 25.44 11.11 -27.86
N VAL A 67 25.94 12.34 -28.00
CA VAL A 67 25.32 13.53 -27.40
C VAL A 67 23.94 13.78 -28.01
N MET A 68 23.85 13.79 -29.34
CA MET A 68 22.59 14.00 -30.05
C MET A 68 21.56 12.91 -29.73
N PHE A 69 22.01 11.66 -29.60
CA PHE A 69 21.17 10.55 -29.17
C PHE A 69 20.67 10.73 -27.72
N ALA A 70 21.54 11.13 -26.80
CA ALA A 70 21.17 11.38 -25.41
C ALA A 70 20.19 12.57 -25.25
N LEU A 71 20.41 13.66 -25.98
CA LEU A 71 19.46 14.79 -26.03
C LEU A 71 18.10 14.35 -26.60
N SER A 72 18.11 13.55 -27.67
CA SER A 72 16.89 13.01 -28.28
C SER A 72 16.12 12.10 -27.32
N LEU A 73 16.82 11.28 -26.53
CA LEU A 73 16.22 10.45 -25.48
C LEU A 73 15.62 11.28 -24.34
N ALA A 74 16.21 12.43 -24.02
CA ALA A 74 15.62 13.35 -23.05
C ALA A 74 14.33 13.98 -23.57
N TYR A 75 14.25 14.38 -24.85
CA TYR A 75 13.00 14.82 -25.48
C TYR A 75 11.92 13.73 -25.46
N PHE A 76 12.29 12.51 -25.85
CA PHE A 76 11.39 11.36 -25.87
C PHE A 76 10.80 11.06 -24.48
N SER A 77 11.67 10.90 -23.46
CA SER A 77 11.23 10.60 -22.09
C SER A 77 10.44 11.74 -21.43
N SER A 78 10.60 12.97 -21.94
CA SER A 78 9.89 14.16 -21.49
C SER A 78 8.53 14.36 -22.17
N GLY A 79 8.17 13.50 -23.12
CA GLY A 79 6.89 13.48 -23.81
C GLY A 79 6.77 14.46 -24.97
N TYR A 80 7.88 14.92 -25.56
CA TYR A 80 7.84 15.75 -26.76
C TYR A 80 7.64 14.91 -28.02
N SER A 81 6.98 15.49 -29.03
CA SER A 81 6.80 14.83 -30.32
C SER A 81 8.13 14.67 -31.06
N ILE A 82 8.18 13.72 -32.01
CA ILE A 82 9.39 13.47 -32.79
C ILE A 82 9.76 14.68 -33.65
N GLU A 83 8.78 15.38 -34.22
CA GLU A 83 8.98 16.57 -35.05
C GLU A 83 9.60 17.70 -34.24
N THR A 84 9.15 17.86 -32.98
CA THR A 84 9.73 18.84 -32.05
C THR A 84 11.19 18.49 -31.73
N CYS A 85 11.49 17.21 -31.54
CA CYS A 85 12.86 16.76 -31.31
C CYS A 85 13.73 17.00 -32.55
N GLU A 86 13.27 16.61 -33.74
CA GLU A 86 13.99 16.79 -35.01
C GLU A 86 14.33 18.26 -35.23
N TYR A 87 13.37 19.17 -35.10
CA TYR A 87 13.60 20.61 -35.22
C TYR A 87 14.71 21.10 -34.26
N ASN A 88 14.62 20.74 -32.98
CA ASN A 88 15.61 21.15 -31.98
C ASN A 88 16.99 20.51 -32.22
N MET A 89 17.06 19.28 -32.73
CA MET A 89 18.32 18.61 -33.06
C MET A 89 18.98 19.19 -34.31
N PHE A 90 18.21 19.64 -35.30
CA PHE A 90 18.75 20.39 -36.44
C PHE A 90 19.33 21.73 -36.01
N GLU A 91 18.59 22.49 -35.21
CA GLU A 91 19.07 23.75 -34.63
C GLU A 91 20.35 23.55 -33.81
N PHE A 92 20.42 22.47 -33.03
CA PHE A 92 21.64 22.11 -32.30
C PHE A 92 22.79 21.72 -33.24
N ASN A 93 22.53 20.88 -34.25
CA ASN A 93 23.52 20.43 -35.22
C ASN A 93 24.17 21.60 -35.98
N ASN A 94 23.36 22.60 -36.36
CA ASN A 94 23.83 23.78 -37.07
C ASN A 94 24.79 24.66 -36.24
N ARG A 95 24.77 24.55 -34.92
CA ARG A 95 25.69 25.27 -34.02
C ARG A 95 27.00 24.53 -33.78
N LEU A 96 27.12 23.26 -34.18
CA LEU A 96 28.33 22.48 -33.97
C LEU A 96 29.44 22.90 -34.91
N ASP A 97 30.69 22.90 -34.43
CA ASP A 97 31.87 23.21 -35.26
C ASP A 97 32.03 22.22 -36.43
N GLN A 98 31.50 21.00 -36.26
CA GLN A 98 31.49 19.93 -37.26
C GLN A 98 30.09 19.31 -37.30
N PRO A 99 29.16 19.85 -38.11
CA PRO A 99 27.80 19.35 -38.22
C PRO A 99 27.75 17.97 -38.87
N LEU A 100 26.72 17.20 -38.52
CA LEU A 100 26.37 15.92 -39.15
C LEU A 100 25.50 16.13 -40.38
N GLU A 101 25.46 15.17 -41.30
CA GLU A 101 24.50 15.18 -42.41
C GLU A 101 23.07 15.07 -41.86
N GLU A 102 22.13 15.82 -42.43
CA GLU A 102 20.73 15.85 -41.97
C GLU A 102 20.10 14.45 -41.90
N LYS A 103 20.43 13.56 -42.85
CA LYS A 103 19.95 12.17 -42.84
C LYS A 103 20.43 11.39 -41.62
N GLU A 104 21.64 11.66 -41.14
CA GLU A 104 22.20 11.03 -39.94
C GLU A 104 21.48 11.54 -38.69
N VAL A 105 21.20 12.85 -38.63
CA VAL A 105 20.42 13.47 -37.53
C VAL A 105 19.05 12.80 -37.42
N ILE A 106 18.31 12.69 -38.53
CA ILE A 106 16.99 12.03 -38.58
C ILE A 106 17.10 10.58 -38.11
N LYS A 107 18.14 9.85 -38.54
CA LYS A 107 18.35 8.46 -38.13
C LYS A 107 18.58 8.33 -36.63
N ILE A 108 19.36 9.24 -36.03
CA ILE A 108 19.62 9.28 -34.59
C ILE A 108 18.33 9.56 -33.82
N VAL A 109 17.56 10.58 -34.23
CA VAL A 109 16.30 10.95 -33.58
C VAL A 109 15.29 9.80 -33.65
N ARG A 110 15.10 9.21 -34.83
CA ARG A 110 14.23 8.04 -35.00
C ARG A 110 14.68 6.83 -34.18
N SER A 111 15.99 6.65 -34.00
CA SER A 111 16.52 5.60 -33.14
C SER A 111 16.18 5.85 -31.67
N ALA A 112 16.26 7.09 -31.19
CA ALA A 112 15.90 7.44 -29.81
C ALA A 112 14.39 7.25 -29.55
N TYR A 113 13.56 7.51 -30.56
CA TYR A 113 12.10 7.29 -30.53
C TYR A 113 11.69 5.85 -30.86
N SER A 114 12.64 4.96 -31.16
CA SER A 114 12.35 3.54 -31.17
C SER A 114 12.07 3.13 -29.72
N GLU A 115 10.86 2.64 -29.42
CA GLU A 115 10.33 2.32 -28.08
C GLU A 115 11.20 1.34 -27.24
N ASN A 116 12.35 0.95 -27.76
CA ASN A 116 13.42 0.21 -27.11
C ASN A 116 14.07 0.96 -25.94
N TYR A 117 13.94 2.30 -25.90
CA TYR A 117 14.55 3.14 -24.88
C TYR A 117 13.48 3.81 -24.02
N GLN A 118 13.78 4.01 -22.73
CA GLN A 118 12.86 4.63 -21.78
C GLN A 118 13.28 6.08 -21.40
N GLY A 119 14.53 6.46 -21.71
CA GLY A 119 15.10 7.78 -21.46
C GLY A 119 16.62 7.76 -21.41
N ALA A 120 17.23 8.93 -21.25
CA ALA A 120 18.68 9.06 -21.17
C ALA A 120 19.21 8.51 -19.83
N ASN A 121 20.29 7.72 -19.90
CA ASN A 121 20.89 7.06 -18.73
C ASN A 121 21.83 8.02 -17.98
N ARG A 122 21.69 8.09 -16.64
CA ARG A 122 22.50 8.97 -15.77
C ARG A 122 23.99 8.69 -15.77
N GLU A 123 24.40 7.43 -15.72
CA GLU A 123 25.83 7.06 -15.79
C GLU A 123 26.41 7.48 -17.14
N TYR A 124 25.66 7.23 -18.23
CA TYR A 124 26.09 7.61 -19.57
C TYR A 124 26.17 9.13 -19.75
N ILE A 125 25.18 9.87 -19.26
CA ILE A 125 25.19 11.34 -19.22
C ILE A 125 26.39 11.85 -18.41
N THR A 126 26.70 11.22 -17.28
CA THR A 126 27.84 11.61 -16.45
C THR A 126 29.15 11.45 -17.22
N ILE A 127 29.32 10.35 -17.96
CA ILE A 127 30.48 10.12 -18.83
C ILE A 127 30.54 11.20 -19.92
N LEU A 128 29.42 11.50 -20.58
CA LEU A 128 29.32 12.54 -21.61
C LEU A 128 29.71 13.93 -21.09
N CYS A 129 29.13 14.35 -19.97
CA CYS A 129 29.40 15.67 -19.40
C CYS A 129 30.85 15.78 -18.92
N LYS A 130 31.42 14.71 -18.37
CA LYS A 130 32.83 14.70 -17.97
C LYS A 130 33.79 14.77 -19.14
N ALA A 131 33.43 14.16 -20.27
CA ALA A 131 34.26 14.17 -21.47
C ALA A 131 34.30 15.54 -22.15
N TRP A 132 33.17 16.25 -22.19
CA TRP A 132 33.01 17.45 -23.02
C TRP A 132 32.86 18.77 -22.27
N VAL A 133 32.35 18.76 -21.04
CA VAL A 133 32.07 19.99 -20.29
C VAL A 133 33.14 20.22 -19.22
N SER A 134 33.32 19.28 -18.29
CA SER A 134 34.39 19.34 -17.29
C SER A 134 34.54 18.01 -16.54
N SER A 135 35.79 17.57 -16.31
CA SER A 135 36.11 16.37 -15.53
C SER A 135 35.59 16.41 -14.08
N ASP A 136 35.44 17.62 -13.54
CA ASP A 136 35.19 17.86 -12.12
C ASP A 136 33.71 17.83 -11.76
N LEU A 137 32.83 17.63 -12.75
CA LEU A 137 31.39 17.58 -12.57
C LEU A 137 30.97 16.42 -11.66
N THR A 138 30.17 16.75 -10.66
CA THR A 138 29.58 15.75 -9.76
C THR A 138 28.10 15.53 -10.10
N SER A 139 27.53 14.41 -9.65
CA SER A 139 26.13 14.09 -9.89
C SER A 139 25.14 15.13 -9.34
N LYS A 140 25.56 15.98 -8.40
CA LYS A 140 24.76 17.08 -7.86
C LYS A 140 24.62 18.24 -8.85
N ASP A 141 25.62 18.44 -9.69
CA ASP A 141 25.66 19.51 -10.69
C ASP A 141 24.89 19.11 -11.94
N LEU A 142 24.85 17.80 -12.24
CA LEU A 142 24.20 17.25 -13.42
C LEU A 142 22.71 16.94 -13.23
N PHE A 143 22.32 16.49 -12.03
CA PHE A 143 20.97 15.96 -11.79
C PHE A 143 20.27 16.65 -10.62
N VAL A 144 18.98 16.93 -10.80
CA VAL A 144 18.14 17.42 -9.72
C VAL A 144 17.99 16.34 -8.65
N ARG A 145 18.31 16.66 -7.40
CA ARG A 145 18.14 15.72 -6.28
C ARG A 145 16.68 15.28 -6.14
N GLN A 146 16.46 13.98 -6.22
CA GLN A 146 15.18 13.37 -5.95
C GLN A 146 15.22 12.76 -4.55
N GLY A 147 14.48 13.34 -3.61
CA GLY A 147 14.34 12.82 -2.26
C GLY A 147 13.30 11.71 -2.20
N TRP A 148 13.52 10.72 -1.34
CA TRP A 148 12.47 9.75 -1.03
C TRP A 148 11.32 10.47 -0.32
N PHE A 149 10.13 10.47 -0.93
CA PHE A 149 8.94 11.08 -0.36
C PHE A 149 7.93 9.99 0.04
N LYS A 150 7.66 9.87 1.35
CA LYS A 150 6.64 8.94 1.87
C LYS A 150 5.25 9.53 1.63
N PHE A 151 4.60 9.14 0.54
CA PHE A 151 3.21 9.53 0.30
C PHE A 151 2.28 8.99 1.39
N LYS A 152 1.36 9.85 1.84
CA LYS A 152 0.33 9.50 2.82
C LYS A 152 -0.71 8.59 2.16
N LYS A 153 -0.98 7.41 2.75
CA LYS A 153 -2.05 6.50 2.29
C LYS A 153 -3.41 7.22 2.21
N LYS A 154 -4.22 6.91 1.18
CA LYS A 154 -5.59 7.43 1.06
C LYS A 154 -6.42 7.00 2.28
N ARG A 155 -7.42 7.79 2.68
CA ARG A 155 -8.20 7.54 3.91
C ARG A 155 -8.91 6.18 3.88
N SER A 156 -9.39 5.76 2.70
CA SER A 156 -10.06 4.49 2.44
C SER A 156 -9.16 3.28 2.67
N GLU A 157 -7.87 3.39 2.33
CA GLU A 157 -6.88 2.32 2.45
C GLU A 157 -6.29 2.18 3.86
N ARG A 158 -6.61 3.11 4.77
CA ARG A 158 -6.10 3.07 6.16
C ARG A 158 -6.86 2.03 6.96
N GLN A 159 -6.26 0.87 7.15
CA GLN A 159 -6.74 -0.14 8.08
C GLN A 159 -6.33 0.20 9.53
N ARG A 160 -7.18 -0.15 10.49
CA ARG A 160 -6.83 -0.15 11.92
C ARG A 160 -6.52 -1.58 12.33
N VAL A 161 -5.26 -1.85 12.61
CA VAL A 161 -4.75 -3.20 12.85
C VAL A 161 -5.20 -3.77 14.21
N HIS A 162 -5.41 -2.91 15.21
CA HIS A 162 -5.67 -3.32 16.60
C HIS A 162 -7.15 -3.55 16.96
N LEU A 163 -8.09 -3.56 16.02
CA LEU A 163 -9.52 -3.63 16.37
C LEU A 163 -9.91 -4.97 16.99
N SER A 164 -9.28 -6.06 16.55
CA SER A 164 -9.47 -7.41 17.10
C SER A 164 -8.95 -7.55 18.53
N GLU A 165 -7.79 -6.96 18.83
CA GLU A 165 -7.21 -6.93 20.17
C GLU A 165 -8.15 -6.20 21.13
N TRP A 166 -8.58 -4.98 20.76
CA TRP A 166 -9.53 -4.22 21.58
C TRP A 166 -10.89 -4.90 21.74
N LYS A 167 -11.34 -5.68 20.75
CA LYS A 167 -12.53 -6.53 20.89
C LYS A 167 -12.32 -7.56 22.00
N LYS A 168 -11.18 -8.27 21.99
CA LYS A 168 -10.88 -9.29 22.99
C LYS A 168 -10.85 -8.68 24.40
N ASP A 169 -10.19 -7.53 24.55
CA ASP A 169 -10.05 -6.84 25.83
C ASP A 169 -11.41 -6.34 26.35
N LEU A 170 -12.23 -5.75 25.47
CA LEU A 170 -13.57 -5.32 25.85
C LEU A 170 -14.46 -6.50 26.26
N MET A 171 -14.45 -7.60 25.51
CA MET A 171 -15.24 -8.79 25.86
C MET A 171 -14.78 -9.41 27.19
N ALA A 172 -13.47 -9.43 27.45
CA ALA A 172 -12.91 -9.87 28.73
C ALA A 172 -13.38 -8.97 29.88
N TYR A 173 -13.31 -7.64 29.71
CA TYR A 173 -13.81 -6.68 30.68
C TYR A 173 -15.30 -6.85 31.00
N ILE A 174 -16.14 -7.08 29.98
CA ILE A 174 -17.55 -7.38 30.19
C ILE A 174 -17.72 -8.66 30.98
N SER A 175 -17.00 -9.72 30.61
CA SER A 175 -17.12 -11.03 31.26
C SER A 175 -16.68 -11.02 32.72
N GLU A 176 -15.67 -10.21 33.07
CA GLU A 176 -15.20 -10.05 34.45
C GLU A 176 -16.21 -9.30 35.33
N LYS A 177 -16.89 -8.29 34.75
CA LYS A 177 -17.83 -7.43 35.48
C LYS A 177 -19.28 -7.91 35.41
N SER A 178 -19.62 -8.79 34.46
CA SER A 178 -20.94 -9.39 34.33
C SER A 178 -21.01 -10.68 35.13
N ASP A 179 -22.06 -10.81 35.92
CA ASP A 179 -22.38 -12.06 36.61
C ASP A 179 -23.69 -12.64 36.06
N VAL A 180 -23.94 -13.90 36.34
CA VAL A 180 -25.15 -14.64 36.00
C VAL A 180 -26.42 -13.88 36.42
N TYR A 181 -26.42 -13.29 37.61
CA TYR A 181 -27.56 -12.57 38.17
C TYR A 181 -27.56 -11.07 37.80
N LYS A 182 -26.44 -10.56 37.29
CA LYS A 182 -26.27 -9.18 36.81
C LYS A 182 -25.66 -9.21 35.40
N PRO A 183 -26.47 -9.52 34.38
CA PRO A 183 -25.96 -9.80 33.03
C PRO A 183 -25.55 -8.55 32.25
N TYR A 184 -25.87 -7.36 32.76
CA TYR A 184 -25.53 -6.08 32.15
C TYR A 184 -24.73 -5.20 33.11
N LEU A 185 -23.75 -4.50 32.55
CA LEU A 185 -22.87 -3.56 33.22
C LEU A 185 -23.39 -2.13 33.00
N VAL A 186 -23.52 -1.35 34.07
CA VAL A 186 -23.81 0.07 34.01
C VAL A 186 -22.54 0.83 34.37
N THR A 187 -21.90 1.45 33.38
CA THR A 187 -20.63 2.18 33.54
C THR A 187 -20.64 3.45 32.70
N THR A 188 -19.52 4.18 32.66
CA THR A 188 -19.32 5.27 31.71
C THR A 188 -18.32 4.90 30.62
N LYS A 189 -18.43 5.51 29.43
CA LYS A 189 -17.40 5.36 28.39
C LYS A 189 -16.02 5.81 28.88
N LYS A 190 -15.97 6.76 29.81
CA LYS A 190 -14.74 7.28 30.40
C LYS A 190 -14.05 6.19 31.23
N GLU A 191 -14.78 5.49 32.09
CA GLU A 191 -14.25 4.37 32.88
C GLU A 191 -13.70 3.25 31.98
N ILE A 192 -14.45 2.84 30.94
CA ILE A 192 -13.99 1.81 30.00
C ILE A 192 -12.69 2.22 29.30
N ARG A 193 -12.56 3.50 28.95
CA ARG A 193 -11.33 4.04 28.34
C ARG A 193 -10.17 4.05 29.30
N GLU A 194 -10.40 4.40 30.56
CA GLU A 194 -9.37 4.48 31.59
C GLU A 194 -8.89 3.10 32.01
N THR A 195 -9.80 2.12 32.13
CA THR A 195 -9.44 0.74 32.48
C THR A 195 -8.71 0.02 31.35
N LEU A 196 -9.17 0.18 30.11
CA LEU A 196 -8.59 -0.54 28.96
C LEU A 196 -7.51 0.27 28.21
N GLY A 197 -7.35 1.57 28.51
CA GLY A 197 -6.45 2.45 27.76
C GLY A 197 -6.90 2.70 26.31
N ILE A 198 -8.17 2.44 25.97
CA ILE A 198 -8.69 2.55 24.60
C ILE A 198 -8.91 4.02 24.22
N PRO A 199 -8.44 4.48 23.04
CA PRO A 199 -8.79 5.80 22.53
C PRO A 199 -10.30 5.94 22.25
N GLU A 200 -10.88 7.09 22.58
CA GLU A 200 -12.33 7.35 22.45
C GLU A 200 -12.92 7.00 21.08
N ARG A 201 -12.31 7.49 20.00
CA ARG A 201 -12.77 7.18 18.62
C ARG A 201 -12.57 5.72 18.22
N THR A 202 -11.73 4.97 18.93
CA THR A 202 -11.59 3.52 18.72
C THR A 202 -12.71 2.79 19.44
N LEU A 203 -13.01 3.16 20.69
CA LEU A 203 -14.13 2.60 21.45
C LEU A 203 -15.47 2.81 20.72
N ASP A 204 -15.76 4.01 20.23
CA ASP A 204 -17.01 4.29 19.51
C ASP A 204 -17.17 3.44 18.24
N LYS A 205 -16.07 3.24 17.50
CA LYS A 205 -16.09 2.41 16.30
C LYS A 205 -16.23 0.94 16.66
N LEU A 206 -15.54 0.50 17.71
CA LEU A 206 -15.62 -0.87 18.23
C LEU A 206 -17.06 -1.20 18.65
N LEU A 207 -17.70 -0.35 19.46
CA LEU A 207 -19.09 -0.54 19.88
C LEU A 207 -20.05 -0.64 18.69
N LYS A 208 -19.87 0.20 17.65
CA LYS A 208 -20.69 0.12 16.42
C LYS A 208 -20.49 -1.20 15.67
N VAL A 209 -19.25 -1.66 15.52
CA VAL A 209 -18.92 -2.93 14.85
C VAL A 209 -19.49 -4.11 15.63
N LEU A 210 -19.32 -4.14 16.95
CA LEU A 210 -19.81 -5.23 17.80
C LEU A 210 -21.34 -5.27 17.85
N LYS A 211 -22.01 -4.12 17.83
CA LYS A 211 -23.48 -4.05 17.71
C LYS A 211 -23.97 -4.55 16.35
N ALA A 212 -23.28 -4.19 15.26
CA ALA A 212 -23.61 -4.69 13.92
C ALA A 212 -23.44 -6.22 13.81
N ASN A 213 -22.43 -6.77 14.48
CA ASN A 213 -22.18 -8.21 14.57
C ASN A 213 -23.09 -8.93 15.59
N GLN A 214 -23.99 -8.22 16.28
CA GLN A 214 -24.87 -8.77 17.33
C GLN A 214 -24.13 -9.42 18.53
N GLU A 215 -22.87 -9.04 18.77
CA GLU A 215 -22.06 -9.62 19.85
C GLU A 215 -22.32 -8.95 21.21
N ILE A 216 -22.71 -7.66 21.17
CA ILE A 216 -23.03 -6.87 22.35
C ILE A 216 -24.33 -6.11 22.16
N PHE A 217 -25.02 -5.85 23.26
CA PHE A 217 -26.09 -4.87 23.33
C PHE A 217 -25.68 -3.72 24.22
N PHE A 218 -26.05 -2.51 23.80
CA PHE A 218 -25.80 -1.34 24.62
C PHE A 218 -26.86 -0.25 24.45
N LYS A 219 -27.09 0.48 25.54
CA LYS A 219 -27.94 1.68 25.60
C LYS A 219 -27.13 2.82 26.20
N ILE A 220 -27.22 4.01 25.59
CA ILE A 220 -26.50 5.20 26.04
C ILE A 220 -27.52 6.21 26.54
N LYS A 221 -27.34 6.66 27.78
CA LYS A 221 -28.09 7.80 28.34
C LYS A 221 -27.20 9.03 28.30
N SER A 222 -27.63 10.07 27.58
CA SER A 222 -26.94 11.35 27.50
C SER A 222 -27.28 12.25 28.70
N GLY A 223 -26.41 13.19 29.05
CA GLY A 223 -26.63 14.18 30.11
C GLY A 223 -25.83 13.95 31.40
N ARG A 224 -26.09 14.77 32.43
CA ARG A 224 -25.51 14.61 33.77
C ARG A 224 -25.97 13.28 34.37
N ASN A 225 -25.04 12.51 34.95
CA ASN A 225 -25.24 11.11 35.37
C ASN A 225 -25.65 10.18 34.22
N GLY A 226 -25.30 10.55 32.99
CA GLY A 226 -25.39 9.69 31.81
C GLY A 226 -24.37 8.55 31.88
N GLY A 227 -24.65 7.46 31.17
CA GLY A 227 -23.84 6.25 31.21
C GLY A 227 -24.13 5.32 30.04
N ILE A 228 -23.35 4.25 29.97
CA ILE A 228 -23.55 3.14 29.05
C ILE A 228 -24.00 1.92 29.85
N GLN A 229 -25.15 1.38 29.45
CA GLN A 229 -25.57 0.04 29.84
C GLN A 229 -25.07 -0.90 28.75
N LEU A 230 -24.32 -1.93 29.13
CA LEU A 230 -23.59 -2.77 28.19
C LEU A 230 -23.68 -4.22 28.63
N ALA A 231 -24.03 -5.10 27.70
CA ALA A 231 -24.14 -6.53 27.97
C ALA A 231 -23.59 -7.34 26.81
N SER A 232 -22.95 -8.46 27.13
CA SER A 232 -22.58 -9.45 26.11
C SER A 232 -23.79 -10.31 25.77
N PHE A 233 -23.90 -10.72 24.50
CA PHE A 233 -24.93 -11.65 24.06
C PHE A 233 -24.91 -12.94 24.90
N LYS A 234 -23.71 -13.48 25.17
CA LYS A 234 -23.51 -14.69 25.98
C LYS A 234 -24.00 -14.53 27.42
N SER A 235 -23.66 -13.44 28.10
CA SER A 235 -24.07 -13.20 29.49
C SER A 235 -25.59 -13.06 29.62
N LEU A 236 -26.22 -12.38 28.65
CA LEU A 236 -27.68 -12.25 28.62
C LEU A 236 -28.37 -13.60 28.45
N LEU A 237 -27.94 -14.39 27.47
CA LEU A 237 -28.50 -15.71 27.24
C LEU A 237 -28.33 -16.64 28.45
N LEU A 238 -27.15 -16.65 29.06
CA LEU A 238 -26.91 -17.44 30.27
C LEU A 238 -27.84 -17.06 31.42
N SER A 239 -28.15 -15.77 31.57
CA SER A 239 -29.12 -15.32 32.57
C SER A 239 -30.53 -15.82 32.26
N ILE A 240 -30.96 -15.76 30.99
CA ILE A 240 -32.30 -16.22 30.56
C ILE A 240 -32.47 -17.74 30.74
N ILE A 241 -31.41 -18.52 30.49
CA ILE A 241 -31.44 -19.99 30.63
C ILE A 241 -31.59 -20.41 32.09
N LYS A 242 -30.99 -19.68 33.03
CA LYS A 242 -31.04 -20.02 34.46
C LYS A 242 -32.30 -19.58 35.17
N VAL A 243 -33.05 -18.64 34.62
CA VAL A 243 -34.34 -18.21 35.18
C VAL A 243 -35.36 -19.35 35.08
N LYS A 244 -36.17 -19.53 36.14
CA LYS A 244 -37.22 -20.54 36.18
C LYS A 244 -38.22 -20.35 35.04
N LYS A 245 -38.78 -21.45 34.53
CA LYS A 245 -39.69 -21.46 33.38
C LYS A 245 -40.89 -20.52 33.56
N GLU A 246 -41.39 -20.39 34.79
CA GLU A 246 -42.53 -19.55 35.18
C GLU A 246 -42.24 -18.03 35.12
N GLU A 247 -41.00 -17.63 35.43
CA GLU A 247 -40.59 -16.21 35.47
C GLU A 247 -39.90 -15.75 34.17
N LYS A 248 -39.59 -16.70 33.28
CA LYS A 248 -38.79 -16.49 32.08
C LYS A 248 -39.40 -15.45 31.14
N GLU A 249 -40.72 -15.50 30.92
CA GLU A 249 -41.41 -14.55 30.05
C GLU A 249 -41.38 -13.12 30.60
N SER A 250 -41.63 -12.97 31.91
CA SER A 250 -41.57 -11.68 32.60
C SER A 250 -40.15 -11.11 32.58
N TYR A 251 -39.14 -11.97 32.75
CA TYR A 251 -37.74 -11.59 32.69
C TYR A 251 -37.30 -11.19 31.27
N ILE A 252 -37.73 -11.93 30.24
CA ILE A 252 -37.49 -11.57 28.83
C ILE A 252 -38.12 -10.22 28.52
N LYS A 253 -39.36 -9.97 28.94
CA LYS A 253 -40.04 -8.67 28.79
C LYS A 253 -39.29 -7.52 29.48
N ALA A 254 -38.77 -7.76 30.68
CA ALA A 254 -37.96 -6.77 31.39
C ALA A 254 -36.64 -6.46 30.65
N LEU A 255 -35.98 -7.49 30.12
CA LEU A 255 -34.74 -7.34 29.35
C LEU A 255 -34.96 -6.63 28.01
N THR A 256 -36.01 -6.98 27.25
CA THR A 256 -36.35 -6.28 26.00
C THR A 256 -36.58 -4.80 26.24
N ASN A 257 -37.28 -4.44 27.32
CA ASN A 257 -37.53 -3.04 27.67
C ASN A 257 -36.24 -2.30 28.08
N SER A 258 -35.30 -3.00 28.73
CA SER A 258 -34.04 -2.38 29.15
C SER A 258 -33.12 -2.02 27.97
N PHE A 259 -33.10 -2.85 26.92
CA PHE A 259 -32.23 -2.69 25.75
C PHE A 259 -32.93 -2.20 24.48
N ASP A 260 -34.23 -1.89 24.57
CA ASP A 260 -35.10 -1.54 23.42
C ASP A 260 -34.99 -2.59 22.29
N LEU A 261 -35.00 -3.88 22.67
CA LEU A 261 -34.91 -5.01 21.73
C LEU A 261 -36.30 -5.47 21.30
N GLU A 262 -36.42 -5.91 20.05
CA GLU A 262 -37.63 -6.58 19.57
C GLU A 262 -37.82 -7.92 20.31
N HIS A 263 -39.03 -8.16 20.82
CA HIS A 263 -39.37 -9.37 21.58
C HIS A 263 -39.20 -10.66 20.74
N THR A 264 -39.44 -10.55 19.43
CA THR A 264 -39.26 -11.62 18.44
C THR A 264 -37.80 -12.05 18.35
N PHE A 265 -36.85 -11.12 18.39
CA PHE A 265 -35.43 -11.41 18.23
C PHE A 265 -34.88 -12.36 19.32
N ILE A 266 -35.27 -12.15 20.58
CA ILE A 266 -34.83 -13.01 21.68
C ILE A 266 -35.48 -14.40 21.59
N GLN A 267 -36.74 -14.48 21.18
CA GLN A 267 -37.42 -15.77 21.00
C GLN A 267 -36.83 -16.56 19.82
N GLU A 268 -36.59 -15.92 18.68
CA GLU A 268 -35.97 -16.53 17.51
C GLU A 268 -34.55 -17.02 17.80
N THR A 269 -33.76 -16.24 18.54
CA THR A 269 -32.39 -16.65 18.91
C THR A 269 -32.40 -17.81 19.90
N LEU A 270 -33.33 -17.84 20.86
CA LEU A 270 -33.51 -18.99 21.75
C LEU A 270 -33.98 -20.25 20.99
N ASN A 271 -34.87 -20.09 20.00
CA ASN A 271 -35.33 -21.21 19.17
C ASN A 271 -34.19 -21.75 18.30
N LYS A 272 -33.42 -20.89 17.64
CA LYS A 272 -32.21 -21.28 16.88
C LYS A 272 -31.20 -22.02 17.75
N LEU A 273 -31.03 -21.63 19.01
CA LEU A 273 -30.15 -22.32 19.96
C LEU A 273 -30.72 -23.67 20.43
N ALA A 274 -32.04 -23.80 20.54
CA ALA A 274 -32.69 -25.07 20.85
C ALA A 274 -32.67 -26.04 19.65
N GLU A 275 -32.69 -25.51 18.43
CA GLU A 275 -32.58 -26.25 17.17
C GLU A 275 -31.13 -26.64 16.83
N CYS A 276 -30.12 -25.98 17.42
CA CYS A 276 -28.73 -26.40 17.27
C CYS A 276 -28.58 -27.83 17.80
N PRO A 277 -28.23 -28.81 16.95
CA PRO A 277 -28.01 -30.17 17.41
C PRO A 277 -26.88 -30.14 18.45
N LYS A 278 -27.07 -30.86 19.56
CA LYS A 278 -25.99 -31.16 20.51
C LYS A 278 -24.96 -31.97 19.75
N THR A 279 -23.97 -31.32 19.16
CA THR A 279 -22.74 -32.01 18.80
C THR A 279 -22.03 -32.31 20.11
N ASP A 280 -22.39 -33.45 20.69
CA ASP A 280 -21.55 -34.18 21.63
C ASP A 280 -20.29 -34.57 20.84
N THR A 281 -19.41 -33.59 20.62
CA THR A 281 -18.04 -33.89 20.24
C THR A 281 -17.38 -34.30 21.53
N GLN A 282 -17.51 -35.61 21.81
CA GLN A 282 -16.51 -36.34 22.57
C GLN A 282 -15.16 -35.87 22.04
N LEU A 283 -14.41 -35.12 22.85
CA LEU A 283 -13.02 -34.83 22.58
C LEU A 283 -12.31 -36.18 22.53
N ASP A 284 -12.11 -36.69 21.32
CA ASP A 284 -11.31 -37.88 21.11
C ASP A 284 -9.86 -37.50 21.45
N LEU A 285 -9.50 -37.79 22.69
CA LEU A 285 -8.21 -37.48 23.31
C LEU A 285 -7.08 -38.40 22.82
N PHE A 286 -7.34 -39.23 21.80
CA PHE A 286 -6.37 -40.15 21.23
C PHE A 286 -6.40 -40.15 19.70
N SER A 287 -5.59 -39.27 19.10
CA SER A 287 -4.83 -39.60 17.88
C SER A 287 -3.57 -38.75 17.80
N TYR A 288 -2.76 -38.80 18.86
CA TYR A 288 -1.31 -38.74 18.68
C TYR A 288 -0.83 -40.17 18.47
N ASP A 289 -0.65 -40.55 17.20
CA ASP A 289 0.30 -41.56 16.74
C ASP A 289 0.57 -41.28 15.24
N THR A 290 1.65 -40.55 14.94
CA THR A 290 2.93 -41.04 14.40
C THR A 290 2.87 -41.53 12.95
N GLY A 291 3.56 -40.77 12.10
CA GLY A 291 4.06 -41.14 10.79
C GLY A 291 5.08 -40.10 10.36
#